data_AF-A0A1B9I233-F1
#
_entry.id   AF-A0A1B9I233-F1
#
_cell.length_a   1.000
_cell.length_b   1.000
_cell.length_c   1.000
_cell.angle_alpha   90.00
_cell.angle_beta   90.00
_cell.angle_gamma   90.00
#
_symmetry.space_group_name_H-M   'P 1'
#
loop_
_entity.id
_entity.type
_entity.pdbx_description
1 polymer ?
#
loop_
_entity_poly.entity_id
_entity_poly.type
_entity_poly.pdbx_seq_one_letter_code
_entity_poly.pdbx_strand_id
1 'polypeptide(L)'
;MADPIFENFKDIPTTHKAAISDHVGDYPTIRTVPTPQPSSLKPGEALVRIVYAGVCHTDVSITMGKGTDLPVEPIIGGHEGAGYIVALGEHLGPGKGPKLGDRVGVKFMADSCLTCDECLDGAEESCPDVSTSTQNGLTRNREENVEESDIQTLSGADREMRGGRMI
;
A
#
# COMPACT_ATOMS: atom_id res chain seq x y z
N MET A 1 -11.63 18.10 -20.09
CA MET A 1 -10.18 18.45 -20.05
C MET A 1 -9.54 17.50 -19.06
N ALA A 2 -8.50 16.77 -19.44
CA ALA A 2 -7.74 16.00 -18.46
C ALA A 2 -7.05 16.99 -17.52
N ASP A 3 -7.08 16.70 -16.22
CA ASP A 3 -6.46 17.56 -15.21
C ASP A 3 -4.93 17.40 -15.30
N PRO A 4 -4.17 18.51 -15.37
CA PRO A 4 -2.72 18.53 -15.58
C PRO A 4 -1.93 17.79 -14.48
N ILE A 5 -2.55 17.43 -13.36
CA ILE A 5 -1.99 16.53 -12.35
C ILE A 5 -1.66 15.14 -12.95
N PHE A 6 -2.32 14.73 -14.03
CA PHE A 6 -2.35 13.34 -14.51
C PHE A 6 -1.47 13.02 -15.73
N GLU A 7 -0.74 13.98 -16.30
CA GLU A 7 -0.07 13.77 -17.60
C GLU A 7 1.39 13.31 -17.52
N ASN A 8 2.05 13.35 -16.35
CA ASN A 8 3.45 12.96 -16.26
C ASN A 8 3.78 12.03 -15.09
N PHE A 9 3.45 10.74 -15.23
CA PHE A 9 3.89 9.68 -14.31
C PHE A 9 5.41 9.46 -14.31
N LYS A 10 6.14 10.11 -15.22
CA LYS A 10 7.60 9.97 -15.35
C LYS A 10 8.38 10.78 -14.31
N ASP A 11 7.79 11.85 -13.79
CA ASP A 11 8.46 12.76 -12.86
C ASP A 11 8.02 12.45 -11.42
N ILE A 12 8.49 11.31 -10.90
CA ILE A 12 8.24 10.94 -9.50
C ILE A 12 9.11 11.85 -8.61
N PRO A 13 8.52 12.67 -7.73
CA PRO A 13 9.29 13.56 -6.87
C PRO A 13 10.13 12.74 -5.89
N THR A 14 11.29 13.25 -5.49
CA THR A 14 12.16 12.56 -4.51
C THR A 14 11.61 12.61 -3.08
N THR A 15 10.62 13.47 -2.82
CA THR A 15 9.94 13.59 -1.53
C THR A 15 8.44 13.83 -1.70
N HIS A 16 7.65 13.46 -0.68
CA HIS A 16 6.22 13.71 -0.61
C HIS A 16 5.80 14.07 0.81
N LYS A 17 4.55 14.53 0.99
CA LYS A 17 3.97 14.81 2.31
C LYS A 17 3.22 13.58 2.82
N ALA A 18 3.43 13.23 4.08
CA ALA A 18 2.69 12.19 4.78
C ALA A 18 2.24 12.68 6.16
N ALA A 19 1.17 12.08 6.67
CA ALA A 19 0.69 12.27 8.05
C ALA A 19 1.32 11.17 8.92
N ILE A 20 2.15 11.56 9.89
CA ILE A 20 2.99 10.63 10.63
C ILE A 20 2.84 10.84 12.13
N SER A 21 2.65 9.75 12.86
CA SER A 21 2.76 9.70 14.32
C SER A 21 4.09 9.06 14.68
N ASP A 22 4.94 9.75 15.43
CA ASP A 22 6.26 9.22 15.80
C ASP A 22 6.13 8.07 16.79
N HIS A 23 5.22 8.21 17.75
CA HIS A 23 4.92 7.18 18.74
C HIS A 23 3.44 6.83 18.80
N VAL A 24 3.16 5.64 19.34
CA VAL A 24 1.83 5.21 19.72
C VAL A 24 1.22 6.22 20.68
N GLY A 25 0.02 6.69 20.35
CA GLY A 25 -0.71 7.71 21.10
C GLY A 25 -0.49 9.14 20.60
N ASP A 26 0.48 9.38 19.73
CA ASP A 26 0.69 10.71 19.15
C ASP A 26 -0.37 11.04 18.10
N TYR A 27 -0.78 12.31 18.08
CA TYR A 27 -1.52 12.85 16.95
C TYR A 27 -0.60 13.01 15.74
N PRO A 28 -1.07 12.67 14.53
CA PRO A 28 -0.23 12.72 13.34
C PRO A 28 0.13 14.16 12.98
N THR A 29 1.37 14.36 12.55
CA THR A 29 1.86 15.62 11.99
C THR A 29 2.17 15.47 10.51
N ILE A 30 1.98 16.54 9.73
CA ILE A 30 2.32 16.53 8.31
C ILE A 30 3.82 16.80 8.16
N ARG A 31 4.55 15.82 7.61
CA ARG A 31 5.98 15.92 7.34
C ARG A 31 6.29 15.63 5.88
N THR A 32 7.42 16.17 5.42
CA THR A 32 7.99 15.79 4.12
C THR A 32 8.92 14.61 4.34
N VAL A 33 8.69 13.52 3.62
CA VAL A 33 9.48 12.27 3.69
C VAL A 33 10.00 11.88 2.31
N PRO A 34 11.05 11.04 2.22
CA PRO A 34 11.50 10.49 0.94
C PRO A 34 10.37 9.75 0.22
N THR A 35 10.28 9.94 -1.09
CA THR A 35 9.42 9.12 -1.95
C THR A 35 10.23 7.94 -2.46
N PRO A 36 9.74 6.71 -2.32
CA PRO A 36 10.42 5.58 -2.91
C PRO A 36 10.50 5.69 -4.43
N GLN A 37 11.65 5.29 -4.95
CA GLN A 37 11.96 5.47 -6.36
C GLN A 37 11.65 4.19 -7.11
N PRO A 38 11.32 4.23 -8.42
CA PRO A 38 11.03 3.03 -9.20
C PRO A 38 12.10 1.93 -9.07
N SER A 39 13.36 2.32 -8.89
CA SER A 39 14.49 1.41 -8.71
C SER A 39 14.49 0.64 -7.40
N SER A 40 13.70 1.03 -6.39
CA SER A 40 13.58 0.34 -5.11
C SER A 40 12.39 -0.60 -5.02
N LEU A 41 11.53 -0.67 -6.04
CA LEU A 41 10.37 -1.57 -6.05
C LEU A 41 10.81 -3.02 -6.18
N LYS A 42 10.28 -3.88 -5.32
CA LYS A 42 10.47 -5.33 -5.42
C LYS A 42 9.61 -5.92 -6.55
N PRO A 43 9.91 -7.14 -7.02
CA PRO A 43 9.04 -7.82 -7.95
C PRO A 43 7.62 -7.98 -7.37
N GLY A 44 6.61 -7.68 -8.17
CA GLY A 44 5.20 -7.74 -7.75
C GLY A 44 4.67 -6.47 -7.08
N GLU A 45 5.48 -5.43 -6.89
CA GLU A 45 5.06 -4.17 -6.27
C GLU A 45 4.72 -3.09 -7.29
N ALA A 46 3.70 -2.27 -7.00
CA ALA A 46 3.41 -1.04 -7.75
C ALA A 46 3.57 0.19 -6.86
N LEU A 47 4.14 1.26 -7.41
CA LEU A 47 4.11 2.58 -6.76
C LEU A 47 2.85 3.31 -7.17
N VAL A 48 2.05 3.72 -6.17
CA VAL A 48 0.80 4.43 -6.39
C VAL A 48 0.93 5.88 -5.92
N ARG A 49 0.60 6.82 -6.80
CA ARG A 49 0.37 8.21 -6.41
C ARG A 49 -1.04 8.34 -5.85
N ILE A 50 -1.14 8.44 -4.53
CA ILE A 50 -2.40 8.67 -3.83
C ILE A 50 -2.89 10.09 -4.12
N VAL A 51 -4.14 10.22 -4.57
CA VAL A 51 -4.81 11.50 -4.87
C VAL A 51 -5.90 11.79 -3.84
N TYR A 52 -6.51 10.74 -3.29
CA TYR A 52 -7.46 10.81 -2.19
C TYR A 52 -7.11 9.76 -1.14
N ALA A 53 -7.21 10.14 0.13
CA ALA A 53 -7.09 9.24 1.26
C ALA A 53 -8.31 9.41 2.16
N GLY A 54 -8.94 8.30 2.52
CA GLY A 54 -9.97 8.21 3.55
C GLY A 54 -9.37 8.33 4.94
N VAL A 55 -10.23 8.64 5.92
CA VAL A 55 -9.91 8.66 7.33
C VAL A 55 -10.97 7.84 8.05
N CYS A 56 -10.54 6.74 8.65
CA CYS A 56 -11.40 5.78 9.31
C CYS A 56 -11.08 5.70 10.81
N HIS A 57 -12.02 5.17 11.59
CA HIS A 57 -11.82 4.93 13.01
C HIS A 57 -10.67 3.94 13.28
N THR A 58 -10.40 3.04 12.33
CA THR A 58 -9.30 2.08 12.41
C THR A 58 -7.94 2.79 12.39
N ASP A 59 -7.80 3.91 11.67
CA ASP A 59 -6.54 4.70 11.68
C ASP A 59 -6.24 5.20 13.10
N VAL A 60 -7.24 5.77 13.78
CA VAL A 60 -7.12 6.21 15.18
C VAL A 60 -6.82 5.04 16.10
N SER A 61 -7.49 3.91 15.91
CA SER A 61 -7.29 2.73 16.76
C SER A 61 -5.85 2.22 16.66
N ILE A 62 -5.32 2.10 15.44
CA ILE A 62 -3.95 1.68 15.17
C ILE A 62 -2.95 2.68 15.75
N THR A 63 -3.10 3.98 15.46
CA THR A 63 -2.22 5.03 16.01
C THR A 63 -2.21 5.04 17.55
N MET A 64 -3.33 4.66 18.18
CA MET A 64 -3.46 4.56 19.64
C MET A 64 -3.01 3.20 20.21
N GLY A 65 -2.41 2.32 19.39
CA GLY A 65 -1.92 1.01 19.82
C GLY A 65 -3.02 0.02 20.18
N LYS A 66 -4.21 0.18 19.59
CA LYS A 66 -5.38 -0.69 19.81
C LYS A 66 -5.53 -1.63 18.61
N GLY A 67 -5.42 -2.94 18.86
CA GLY A 67 -5.50 -3.98 17.84
C GLY A 67 -4.91 -5.30 18.33
N THR A 68 -4.87 -6.31 17.46
CA THR A 68 -4.22 -7.60 17.76
C THR A 68 -2.70 -7.49 17.77
N ASP A 69 -2.14 -6.53 17.01
CA ASP A 69 -0.71 -6.27 16.93
C ASP A 69 -0.43 -4.78 17.15
N LEU A 70 0.71 -4.49 17.75
CA LEU A 70 1.19 -3.11 17.88
C LEU A 70 1.68 -2.60 16.52
N PRO A 71 1.42 -1.33 16.18
CA PRO A 71 1.95 -0.73 14.97
C PRO A 71 3.47 -0.61 15.04
N VAL A 72 4.12 -0.62 13.88
CA VAL A 72 5.54 -0.26 13.77
C VAL A 72 5.64 1.27 13.75
N GLU A 73 6.46 1.82 14.64
CA GLU A 73 6.77 3.24 14.71
C GLU A 73 7.94 3.58 13.76
N PRO A 74 7.94 4.76 13.11
CA PRO A 74 6.87 5.76 13.08
C PRO A 74 5.69 5.28 12.24
N ILE A 75 4.47 5.73 12.57
CA ILE A 75 3.22 5.23 11.99
C ILE A 75 2.75 6.17 10.89
N ILE A 76 2.69 5.67 9.65
CA ILE A 76 1.96 6.32 8.56
C ILE A 76 0.61 5.63 8.39
N GLY A 77 -0.45 6.33 8.80
CA GLY A 77 -1.82 5.82 8.69
C GLY A 77 -2.37 5.86 7.27
N GLY A 78 -3.62 5.42 7.12
CA GLY A 78 -4.33 5.38 5.84
C GLY A 78 -4.37 3.97 5.27
N HIS A 79 -5.60 3.49 5.04
CA HIS A 79 -5.88 2.20 4.41
C HIS A 79 -7.02 2.25 3.39
N GLU A 80 -7.44 3.47 3.05
CA GLU A 80 -8.53 3.76 2.14
C GLU A 80 -8.05 4.79 1.11
N GLY A 81 -7.15 4.36 0.23
CA GLY A 81 -6.52 5.25 -0.76
C GLY A 81 -7.17 5.12 -2.14
N ALA A 82 -7.15 6.20 -2.93
CA ALA A 82 -7.42 6.14 -4.36
C ALA A 82 -6.39 6.96 -5.12
N GLY A 83 -5.86 6.39 -6.20
CA GLY A 83 -4.72 6.97 -6.90
C GLY A 83 -4.45 6.35 -8.27
N TYR A 84 -3.23 6.57 -8.75
CA TYR A 84 -2.75 6.10 -10.04
C TYR A 84 -1.44 5.36 -9.90
N ILE A 85 -1.27 4.29 -10.68
CA ILE A 85 0.02 3.60 -10.78
C ILE A 85 1.02 4.51 -11.50
N VAL A 86 2.15 4.80 -10.86
CA VAL A 86 3.22 5.65 -11.40
C VAL A 86 4.52 4.91 -11.65
N ALA A 87 4.72 3.74 -11.02
CA ALA A 87 5.79 2.82 -11.37
C ALA A 87 5.37 1.37 -11.07
N LEU A 88 6.01 0.43 -11.77
CA LEU A 88 5.79 -1.01 -11.63
C LEU A 88 7.14 -1.67 -11.38
N GLY A 89 7.19 -2.54 -10.37
CA GLY A 89 8.28 -3.47 -10.15
C GLY A 89 8.27 -4.61 -11.15
N GLU A 90 9.29 -5.46 -11.09
CA GLU A 90 9.42 -6.62 -11.97
C GLU A 90 8.21 -7.57 -11.83
N HIS A 91 7.93 -8.35 -12.86
CA HIS A 91 6.79 -9.29 -12.92
C HIS A 91 5.39 -8.68 -12.85
N LEU A 92 5.26 -7.34 -12.77
CA LEU A 92 4.02 -6.62 -13.06
C LEU A 92 4.02 -6.11 -14.51
N GLY A 93 2.99 -6.53 -15.27
CA GLY A 93 2.87 -6.28 -16.72
C GLY A 93 3.88 -7.10 -17.57
N PRO A 94 3.73 -7.20 -18.91
CA PRO A 94 2.56 -7.00 -19.77
C PRO A 94 1.69 -8.26 -19.95
N GLY A 95 0.37 -8.04 -20.12
CA GLY A 95 -0.69 -9.05 -20.20
C GLY A 95 -2.04 -8.40 -19.84
N LYS A 96 -2.88 -9.07 -19.04
CA LYS A 96 -4.08 -8.47 -18.40
C LYS A 96 -3.81 -7.83 -17.03
N GLY A 97 -2.55 -7.69 -16.63
CA GLY A 97 -2.16 -7.11 -15.35
C GLY A 97 -2.17 -5.56 -15.32
N PRO A 98 -1.82 -4.97 -14.16
CA PRO A 98 -1.80 -3.52 -13.96
C PRO A 98 -0.84 -2.79 -14.91
N LYS A 99 -1.16 -1.53 -15.22
CA LYS A 99 -0.42 -0.68 -16.14
C LYS A 99 -0.17 0.71 -15.54
N LEU A 100 0.90 1.36 -15.99
CA LEU A 100 1.14 2.77 -15.67
C LEU A 100 -0.08 3.61 -16.06
N GLY A 101 -0.52 4.45 -15.13
CA GLY A 101 -1.70 5.31 -15.28
C GLY A 101 -3.04 4.63 -14.98
N ASP A 102 -3.07 3.34 -14.64
CA ASP A 102 -4.29 2.71 -14.15
C ASP A 102 -4.72 3.37 -12.83
N ARG A 103 -6.03 3.59 -12.70
CA ARG A 103 -6.66 4.03 -11.45
C ARG A 103 -6.78 2.82 -10.53
N VAL A 104 -6.36 2.99 -9.28
CA VAL A 104 -6.37 1.93 -8.27
C VAL A 104 -6.90 2.44 -6.95
N GLY A 105 -7.58 1.56 -6.22
CA GLY A 105 -7.92 1.74 -4.82
C GLY A 105 -6.97 0.93 -3.95
N VAL A 106 -6.59 1.47 -2.80
CA VAL A 106 -5.83 0.77 -1.76
C VAL A 106 -6.83 0.31 -0.70
N LYS A 107 -6.81 -1.00 -0.43
CA LYS A 107 -7.63 -1.64 0.60
C LYS A 107 -6.80 -1.81 1.88
N PHE A 108 -7.48 -2.15 2.97
CA PHE A 108 -6.84 -2.46 4.26
C PHE A 108 -5.83 -3.60 4.18
N MET A 109 -6.17 -4.68 3.47
CA MET A 109 -5.24 -5.77 3.20
C MET A 109 -4.32 -5.40 2.04
N ALA A 110 -3.02 -5.54 2.25
CA ALA A 110 -1.98 -5.25 1.26
C ALA A 110 -1.43 -6.52 0.58
N ASP A 111 -1.33 -7.63 1.32
CA ASP A 111 -0.81 -8.91 0.80
C ASP A 111 -1.30 -10.09 1.65
N SER A 112 -1.24 -11.29 1.07
CA SER A 112 -1.51 -12.58 1.72
C SER A 112 -0.62 -13.67 1.10
N CYS A 113 -0.45 -14.82 1.75
CA CYS A 113 0.43 -15.87 1.22
C CYS A 113 -0.09 -16.58 -0.05
N LEU A 114 -1.37 -16.43 -0.38
CA LEU A 114 -2.06 -17.04 -1.52
C LEU A 114 -1.98 -18.57 -1.61
N THR A 115 -1.59 -19.24 -0.52
CA THR A 115 -1.28 -20.68 -0.53
C THR A 115 -1.84 -21.44 0.68
N CYS A 116 -2.24 -20.76 1.75
CA CYS A 116 -2.92 -21.36 2.91
C CYS A 116 -4.40 -21.68 2.61
N ASP A 117 -5.02 -22.50 3.47
CA ASP A 117 -6.41 -22.93 3.32
C ASP A 117 -7.36 -21.73 3.22
N GLU A 118 -7.17 -20.70 4.05
CA GLU A 118 -7.97 -19.47 4.03
C GLU A 118 -7.85 -18.73 2.68
N CYS A 119 -6.64 -18.64 2.12
CA CYS A 119 -6.44 -18.03 0.81
C CYS A 119 -7.07 -18.84 -0.32
N LEU A 120 -6.96 -20.17 -0.27
CA LEU A 120 -7.52 -21.04 -1.30
C LEU A 120 -9.06 -21.08 -1.27
N ASP A 121 -9.64 -20.83 -0.09
CA ASP A 121 -11.08 -20.71 0.10
C ASP A 121 -11.63 -19.29 -0.19
N GLY A 122 -10.76 -18.33 -0.57
CA GLY A 122 -11.14 -16.94 -0.88
C GLY A 122 -11.47 -16.10 0.35
N ALA A 123 -10.87 -16.45 1.49
CA ALA A 123 -10.93 -15.73 2.77
C ALA A 123 -9.54 -15.17 3.12
N GLU A 124 -8.87 -14.53 2.16
CA GLU A 124 -7.50 -14.02 2.28
C GLU A 124 -7.32 -13.05 3.45
N GLU A 125 -8.39 -12.36 3.89
CA GLU A 125 -8.37 -11.49 5.08
C GLU A 125 -8.08 -12.24 6.38
N SER A 126 -8.31 -13.55 6.40
CA SER A 126 -8.02 -14.44 7.53
C SER A 126 -6.68 -15.15 7.40
N CYS A 127 -5.89 -14.81 6.36
CA CYS A 127 -4.58 -15.41 6.15
C CYS A 127 -3.66 -15.17 7.37
N PRO A 128 -3.00 -16.20 7.91
CA PRO A 128 -2.09 -16.04 9.05
C PRO A 128 -0.91 -15.09 8.74
N ASP A 129 -0.52 -15.01 7.47
CA ASP A 129 0.56 -14.16 6.95
C ASP A 129 0.03 -12.89 6.25
N VAL A 130 -1.20 -12.46 6.57
CA VAL A 130 -1.77 -11.22 6.02
C VAL A 130 -0.92 -10.00 6.41
N SER A 131 -0.73 -9.07 5.47
CA SER A 131 -0.17 -7.75 5.73
C SER A 131 -1.17 -6.64 5.45
N THR A 132 -1.04 -5.52 6.16
CA THR A 132 -2.00 -4.40 6.09
C THR A 132 -1.34 -3.13 5.57
N SER A 133 -2.10 -2.30 4.86
CA SER A 133 -1.58 -1.06 4.26
C SER A 133 -1.29 0.05 5.28
N THR A 134 -1.72 -0.11 6.54
CA THR A 134 -1.53 0.84 7.66
C THR A 134 -0.22 0.66 8.43
N GLN A 135 0.63 -0.32 8.07
CA GLN A 135 1.87 -0.63 8.78
C GLN A 135 3.10 -0.35 7.91
N ASN A 136 3.20 0.85 7.34
CA ASN A 136 4.36 1.28 6.51
C ASN A 136 4.68 0.34 5.32
N GLY A 137 3.67 -0.37 4.77
CA GLY A 137 3.90 -1.36 3.71
C GLY A 137 4.71 -2.59 4.15
N LEU A 138 4.85 -2.83 5.45
CA LEU A 138 5.59 -3.98 5.98
C LEU A 138 4.80 -5.26 5.72
N THR A 139 5.27 -6.04 4.74
CA THR A 139 4.96 -7.46 4.61
C THR A 139 5.46 -8.19 5.87
N ARG A 140 4.64 -9.06 6.45
CA ARG A 140 5.02 -9.90 7.60
C ARG A 140 6.05 -10.95 7.16
N ASN A 141 7.29 -10.57 6.91
CA ASN A 141 8.39 -11.52 6.79
C ASN A 141 9.08 -11.62 8.15
N ARG A 142 8.84 -12.74 8.84
CA ARG A 142 9.28 -13.00 10.22
C ARG A 142 10.81 -13.00 10.42
N GLU A 143 11.64 -12.84 9.38
CA GLU A 143 13.11 -12.99 9.51
C GLU A 143 13.98 -12.06 8.66
N GLU A 144 13.51 -10.98 8.03
CA GLU A 144 14.41 -10.09 7.25
C GLU A 144 14.28 -8.61 7.59
N ASN A 145 15.46 -8.01 7.82
CA ASN A 145 15.77 -6.64 8.21
C ASN A 145 14.75 -5.56 7.78
N VAL A 146 14.29 -4.80 8.77
CA VAL A 146 13.45 -3.61 8.64
C VAL A 146 14.29 -2.50 8.00
N GLU A 147 14.12 -2.28 6.70
CA GLU A 147 14.67 -1.12 6.01
C GLU A 147 13.55 -0.08 5.76
N GLU A 148 13.72 1.12 6.32
CA GLU A 148 12.84 2.28 6.17
C GLU A 148 12.59 2.60 4.68
N SER A 149 11.39 2.31 4.16
CA SER A 149 10.89 2.99 2.97
C SER A 149 9.37 2.93 2.87
N ASP A 150 8.74 4.08 3.10
CA ASP A 150 7.29 4.28 3.16
C ASP A 150 6.59 4.11 1.80
N ILE A 151 5.78 3.06 1.63
CA ILE A 151 4.84 2.95 0.48
C ILE A 151 3.59 2.16 0.89
N GLN A 152 2.43 2.59 0.38
CA GLN A 152 1.33 1.65 0.10
C GLN A 152 1.64 0.91 -1.21
N THR A 153 2.47 -0.13 -1.14
CA THR A 153 2.67 -1.04 -2.27
C THR A 153 1.43 -1.93 -2.41
N LEU A 154 0.89 -1.99 -3.62
CA LEU A 154 -0.01 -3.08 -3.97
C LEU A 154 0.88 -4.25 -4.37
N SER A 155 0.87 -5.31 -3.58
CA SER A 155 1.42 -6.60 -4.00
C SER A 155 0.49 -7.19 -5.07
N GLY A 156 1.05 -7.80 -6.11
CA GLY A 156 0.34 -8.38 -7.26
C GLY A 156 -0.49 -9.63 -6.95
N ALA A 157 -1.03 -9.76 -5.73
CA ALA A 157 -1.71 -10.95 -5.24
C ALA A 157 -3.04 -11.28 -5.95
N ASP A 158 -3.62 -10.34 -6.70
CA ASP A 158 -4.92 -10.54 -7.37
C ASP A 158 -4.76 -11.26 -8.73
N ARG A 159 -4.31 -12.53 -8.70
CA ARG A 159 -3.96 -13.30 -9.91
C ARG A 159 -5.13 -13.92 -10.66
N GLU A 160 -6.38 -13.83 -10.19
CA GLU A 160 -7.56 -14.28 -10.95
C GLU A 160 -8.85 -13.49 -10.64
N MET A 161 -8.94 -12.22 -11.03
CA MET A 161 -10.26 -11.60 -11.27
C MET A 161 -10.83 -12.07 -12.61
N ARG A 162 -11.28 -13.34 -12.63
CA ARG A 162 -12.15 -13.87 -13.68
C ARG A 162 -13.46 -13.08 -13.68
N GLY A 163 -13.67 -12.29 -14.73
CA GLY A 163 -15.01 -11.89 -15.17
C GLY A 163 -15.87 -11.18 -14.12
N GLY A 164 -15.41 -10.06 -13.58
CA GLY A 164 -16.21 -9.25 -12.68
C GLY A 164 -15.88 -7.78 -12.83
N ARG A 165 -16.81 -7.03 -13.40
CA ARG A 165 -16.78 -5.57 -13.48
C ARG A 165 -16.75 -5.00 -12.07
N MET A 166 -15.69 -4.30 -11.67
CA MET A 166 -15.76 -3.38 -10.53
C MET A 166 -15.07 -2.06 -10.86
N ILE A 167 -15.89 -1.04 -10.61
CA ILE A 167 -15.71 0.41 -10.60
C ILE A 167 -14.51 0.87 -9.78
#